data_AF-A0A257JVQ4-F1
#
_entry.id   AF-A0A257JVQ4-F1
#
_cell.length_a   1.000
_cell.length_b   1.000
_cell.length_c   1.000
_cell.angle_alpha   90.00
_cell.angle_beta   90.00
_cell.angle_gamma   90.00
#
_symmetry.space_group_name_H-M   'P 1'
#
loop_
_entity.id
_entity.type
_entity.pdbx_description
1 polymer ?
#
loop_
_entity_poly.entity_id
_entity_poly.type
_entity_poly.pdbx_seq_one_letter_code
_entity_poly.pdbx_strand_id
1 'polypeptide(L)'
;YPAVAAPVAAPATTAPTPAASAADTAMAGTAPAAVAVPPAAASTGPFTVAGEFDRVLQGQTAGFNVNVSTPKSSLRIGRDRLKFTVTSSRDGYVYVLVLGPDGSLVRVVPNSAAKANRITAGQTLTLPPANAPLETAEPTGREDFLVVVSAQPRQFDGLGGSEQDTFLTLPTGPALARLAAQPAPRQGSVLTGVPAGCTAADCWDYGAARFEVEVIR
;
A
#
# COMPACT_ATOMS: atom_id res chain seq x y z
N TYR A 1 -67.75 37.92 46.99
CA TYR A 1 -67.75 39.39 46.83
C TYR A 1 -67.38 39.72 45.39
N PRO A 2 -68.28 40.37 44.65
CA PRO A 2 -68.14 40.74 43.24
C PRO A 2 -67.62 42.18 43.09
N ALA A 3 -67.56 42.62 41.82
CA ALA A 3 -67.65 44.01 41.33
C ALA A 3 -66.28 44.72 41.11
N VAL A 4 -66.07 45.62 40.13
CA VAL A 4 -66.98 46.51 39.38
C VAL A 4 -66.38 46.87 38.00
N ALA A 5 -67.27 46.94 37.00
CA ALA A 5 -67.39 47.74 35.77
C ALA A 5 -66.21 48.51 35.09
N ALA A 6 -66.24 48.42 33.75
CA ALA A 6 -65.75 49.35 32.71
C ALA A 6 -66.63 50.63 32.64
N PRO A 7 -66.66 51.48 31.55
CA PRO A 7 -65.77 51.76 30.40
C PRO A 7 -65.53 53.30 30.23
N VAL A 8 -64.94 53.81 29.14
CA VAL A 8 -65.43 54.98 28.34
C VAL A 8 -64.65 55.11 27.00
N ALA A 9 -65.42 54.91 25.92
CA ALA A 9 -65.50 55.57 24.59
C ALA A 9 -64.30 55.79 23.63
N ALA A 10 -64.57 55.29 22.41
CA ALA A 10 -63.97 55.47 21.07
C ALA A 10 -64.31 56.88 20.46
N PRO A 11 -64.10 57.26 19.15
CA PRO A 11 -63.94 56.41 17.94
C PRO A 11 -63.02 56.91 16.78
N ALA A 12 -62.83 56.00 15.81
CA ALA A 12 -62.78 56.14 14.33
C ALA A 12 -61.80 57.16 13.68
N THR A 13 -61.08 56.84 12.60
CA THR A 13 -61.69 56.73 11.24
C THR A 13 -60.78 55.97 10.23
N THR A 14 -61.36 54.94 9.59
CA THR A 14 -61.30 54.48 8.16
C THR A 14 -59.99 54.27 7.37
N ALA A 15 -59.70 52.99 7.03
CA ALA A 15 -59.68 52.29 5.70
C ALA A 15 -59.09 52.97 4.43
N PRO A 16 -58.61 52.26 3.37
CA PRO A 16 -58.86 50.85 2.97
C PRO A 16 -57.66 49.98 2.46
N THR A 17 -57.98 48.70 2.22
CA THR A 17 -57.29 47.52 1.63
C THR A 17 -56.89 47.66 0.13
N PRO A 18 -56.41 46.63 -0.62
CA PRO A 18 -55.37 45.58 -0.48
C PRO A 18 -54.28 45.66 -1.59
N ALA A 19 -53.18 44.87 -1.50
CA ALA A 19 -52.72 43.94 -2.57
C ALA A 19 -51.21 43.60 -2.52
N ALA A 20 -50.96 42.29 -2.54
CA ALA A 20 -50.01 41.58 -3.40
C ALA A 20 -48.47 41.65 -3.21
N SER A 21 -47.95 40.42 -3.14
CA SER A 21 -46.76 39.91 -3.83
C SER A 21 -45.41 39.88 -3.10
N ALA A 22 -45.15 38.71 -2.52
CA ALA A 22 -43.96 37.87 -2.69
C ALA A 22 -42.63 38.54 -3.10
N ALA A 23 -41.62 38.35 -2.25
CA ALA A 23 -40.30 37.86 -2.68
C ALA A 23 -39.50 37.37 -1.46
N ASP A 24 -39.64 36.08 -1.18
CA ASP A 24 -38.62 35.30 -0.47
C ASP A 24 -37.32 35.42 -1.26
N THR A 25 -36.37 36.23 -0.76
CA THR A 25 -35.00 36.21 -1.29
C THR A 25 -34.23 35.21 -0.44
N ALA A 26 -34.29 33.95 -0.89
CA ALA A 26 -33.45 32.89 -0.37
C ALA A 26 -31.97 33.29 -0.50
N MET A 27 -31.30 33.44 0.64
CA MET A 27 -29.83 33.44 0.72
C MET A 27 -29.32 32.10 0.21
N ALA A 28 -28.87 32.07 -1.04
CA ALA A 28 -28.06 30.98 -1.55
C ALA A 28 -26.69 31.03 -0.86
N GLY A 29 -26.54 30.25 0.21
CA GLY A 29 -25.25 29.95 0.79
C GLY A 29 -24.41 29.17 -0.22
N THR A 30 -23.36 29.80 -0.74
CA THR A 30 -22.37 29.15 -1.59
C THR A 30 -21.63 28.11 -0.74
N ALA A 31 -22.03 26.84 -0.86
CA ALA A 31 -21.29 25.74 -0.29
C ALA A 31 -19.87 25.69 -0.91
N PRO A 32 -18.80 25.55 -0.12
CA PRO A 32 -17.46 25.43 -0.67
C PRO A 32 -17.39 24.12 -1.48
N ALA A 33 -17.01 24.26 -2.75
CA ALA A 33 -16.79 23.14 -3.65
C ALA A 33 -15.78 22.18 -3.03
N ALA A 34 -16.20 20.93 -2.82
CA ALA A 34 -15.31 19.84 -2.48
C ALA A 34 -14.22 19.76 -3.56
N VAL A 35 -12.97 19.97 -3.16
CA VAL A 35 -11.81 19.75 -4.02
C VAL A 35 -11.79 18.26 -4.33
N ALA A 36 -12.23 17.90 -5.53
CA ALA A 36 -12.10 16.54 -6.03
C ALA A 36 -10.61 16.20 -6.05
N VAL A 37 -10.20 15.29 -5.17
CA VAL A 37 -8.87 14.69 -5.21
C VAL A 37 -8.75 14.01 -6.57
N PRO A 38 -7.79 14.41 -7.44
CA PRO A 38 -7.64 13.76 -8.72
C PRO A 38 -7.35 12.28 -8.50
N PRO A 39 -7.97 11.37 -9.27
CA PRO A 39 -7.59 9.96 -9.23
C PRO A 39 -6.08 9.89 -9.51
N ALA A 40 -5.34 9.19 -8.64
CA ALA A 40 -3.91 8.98 -8.78
C ALA A 40 -3.62 8.60 -10.24
N ALA A 41 -2.85 9.44 -10.92
CA ALA A 41 -2.55 9.28 -12.33
C ALA A 41 -2.01 7.86 -12.57
N ALA A 42 -2.77 7.05 -13.29
CA ALA A 42 -2.32 5.74 -13.73
C ALA A 42 -1.04 5.96 -14.53
N SER A 43 0.08 5.44 -14.02
CA SER A 43 1.39 5.55 -14.64
C SER A 43 1.32 5.01 -16.07
N THR A 44 1.45 5.90 -17.07
CA THR A 44 1.31 5.58 -18.51
C THR A 44 2.56 4.95 -19.12
N GLY A 45 3.55 4.59 -18.30
CA GLY A 45 4.77 3.91 -18.76
C GLY A 45 4.53 2.43 -19.08
N PRO A 46 5.40 1.79 -19.87
CA PRO A 46 5.33 0.35 -20.10
C PRO A 46 5.46 -0.40 -18.77
N PHE A 47 4.70 -1.49 -18.63
CA PHE A 47 4.78 -2.34 -17.44
C PHE A 47 6.18 -2.97 -17.35
N THR A 48 6.87 -2.72 -16.23
CA THR A 48 8.17 -3.32 -15.91
C THR A 48 8.20 -3.70 -14.44
N VAL A 49 8.96 -4.74 -14.09
CA VAL A 49 9.10 -5.16 -12.67
C VAL A 49 9.77 -4.06 -11.85
N ALA A 50 10.80 -3.40 -12.38
CA ALA A 50 11.44 -2.27 -11.72
C ALA A 50 10.47 -1.10 -11.48
N GLY A 51 9.62 -0.76 -12.47
CA GLY A 51 8.58 0.25 -12.30
C GLY A 51 7.51 -0.16 -11.28
N GLU A 52 7.20 -1.46 -11.17
CA GLU A 52 6.34 -1.95 -10.10
C GLU A 52 7.00 -1.82 -8.72
N PHE A 53 8.32 -2.03 -8.59
CA PHE A 53 9.02 -1.75 -7.34
C PHE A 53 8.90 -0.27 -6.96
N ASP A 54 9.07 0.64 -7.92
CA ASP A 54 8.88 2.07 -7.70
C ASP A 54 7.44 2.39 -7.27
N ARG A 55 6.44 1.75 -7.89
CA ARG A 55 5.03 1.89 -7.49
C ARG A 55 4.77 1.39 -6.08
N VAL A 56 5.41 0.28 -5.66
CA VAL A 56 5.32 -0.20 -4.27
C VAL A 56 5.92 0.82 -3.31
N LEU A 57 7.07 1.40 -3.63
CA LEU A 57 7.71 2.40 -2.78
C LEU A 57 6.87 3.68 -2.66
N GLN A 58 6.23 4.12 -3.74
CA GLN A 58 5.36 5.30 -3.76
C GLN A 58 4.01 5.07 -3.06
N GLY A 59 3.52 3.83 -3.04
CA GLY A 59 2.21 3.47 -2.50
C GLY A 59 2.20 3.09 -1.03
N GLN A 60 3.31 3.26 -0.31
CA GLN A 60 3.42 2.89 1.11
C GLN A 60 2.47 3.70 1.99
N THR A 61 2.01 3.10 3.09
CA THR A 61 1.20 3.79 4.09
C THR A 61 2.07 4.81 4.84
N ALA A 62 1.62 6.06 4.90
CA ALA A 62 2.29 7.11 5.65
C ALA A 62 2.53 6.69 7.13
N GLY A 63 3.76 6.82 7.61
CA GLY A 63 4.16 6.42 8.96
C GLY A 63 4.53 4.93 9.14
N PHE A 64 4.33 4.09 8.13
CA PHE A 64 4.79 2.70 8.12
C PHE A 64 6.22 2.61 7.56
N ASN A 65 7.19 3.06 8.35
CA ASN A 65 8.60 3.09 7.95
C ASN A 65 9.19 1.67 7.99
N VAL A 66 9.88 1.30 6.92
CA VAL A 66 10.69 0.09 6.84
C VAL A 66 12.10 0.50 6.46
N ASN A 67 13.09 -0.03 7.17
CA ASN A 67 14.50 0.21 6.86
C ASN A 67 15.21 -1.12 6.64
N VAL A 68 16.10 -1.12 5.67
CA VAL A 68 16.93 -2.27 5.31
C VAL A 68 18.40 -1.88 5.31
N SER A 69 19.23 -2.78 5.83
CA SER A 69 20.68 -2.61 5.85
C SER A 69 21.37 -3.90 5.45
N THR A 70 22.27 -3.81 4.47
CA THR A 70 23.15 -4.90 4.04
C THR A 70 24.59 -4.58 4.41
N PRO A 71 25.34 -5.52 5.04
CA PRO A 71 26.75 -5.32 5.34
C PRO A 71 27.65 -5.43 4.10
N LYS A 72 27.15 -6.01 3.00
CA LYS A 72 27.88 -6.19 1.74
C LYS A 72 26.97 -5.86 0.56
N SER A 73 27.40 -4.91 -0.26
CA SER A 73 26.75 -4.58 -1.53
C SER A 73 27.30 -5.38 -2.71
N SER A 74 28.31 -6.24 -2.49
CA SER A 74 28.80 -7.17 -3.50
C SER A 74 29.06 -8.54 -2.89
N LEU A 75 28.61 -9.59 -3.58
CA LEU A 75 28.70 -10.98 -3.13
C LEU A 75 29.39 -11.84 -4.19
N ARG A 76 30.39 -12.63 -3.77
CA ARG A 76 31.07 -13.61 -4.63
C ARG A 76 30.36 -14.95 -4.61
N ILE A 77 30.07 -15.47 -5.80
CA ILE A 77 29.49 -16.80 -5.98
C ILE A 77 30.38 -17.86 -5.30
N GLY A 78 29.75 -18.77 -4.55
CA GLY A 78 30.45 -19.86 -3.84
C GLY A 78 31.28 -19.43 -2.62
N ARG A 79 31.26 -18.15 -2.24
CA ARG A 79 32.02 -17.64 -1.09
C ARG A 79 31.18 -16.81 -0.14
N ASP A 80 30.44 -15.85 -0.67
CA ASP A 80 29.58 -14.98 0.11
C ASP A 80 28.13 -15.50 0.10
N ARG A 81 27.39 -15.07 1.11
CA ARG A 81 25.96 -15.36 1.26
C ARG A 81 25.22 -14.06 1.44
N LEU A 82 23.98 -14.01 0.96
CA LEU A 82 23.12 -12.87 1.24
C LEU A 82 22.88 -12.78 2.74
N LYS A 83 23.07 -11.59 3.30
CA LYS A 83 22.69 -11.27 4.67
C LYS A 83 22.30 -9.82 4.74
N PHE A 84 21.15 -9.53 5.31
CA PHE A 84 20.69 -8.17 5.54
C PHE A 84 19.80 -8.14 6.77
N THR A 85 19.49 -6.93 7.22
CA THR A 85 18.64 -6.69 8.37
C THR A 85 17.47 -5.81 7.95
N VAL A 86 16.31 -6.09 8.52
CA VAL A 86 15.08 -5.33 8.31
C VAL A 86 14.61 -4.83 9.67
N THR A 87 14.24 -3.56 9.74
CA THR A 87 13.53 -2.97 10.89
C THR A 87 12.25 -2.32 10.40
N SER A 88 11.23 -2.28 11.26
CA SER A 88 9.95 -1.67 10.92
C SER A 88 9.38 -0.86 12.08
N SER A 89 8.68 0.23 11.78
CA SER A 89 7.95 1.02 12.78
C SER A 89 6.68 0.34 13.30
N ARG A 90 6.20 -0.72 12.64
CA ARG A 90 4.99 -1.47 13.01
C ARG A 90 5.24 -2.97 13.01
N ASP A 91 4.41 -3.70 13.73
CA ASP A 91 4.33 -5.15 13.61
C ASP A 91 3.85 -5.52 12.21
N GLY A 92 4.33 -6.65 11.68
CA GLY A 92 3.87 -7.09 10.37
C GLY A 92 4.52 -8.37 9.86
N TYR A 93 4.30 -8.60 8.57
CA TYR A 93 4.75 -9.76 7.82
C TYR A 93 5.67 -9.31 6.70
N VAL A 94 6.87 -9.87 6.69
CA VAL A 94 7.93 -9.52 5.75
C VAL A 94 7.81 -10.37 4.49
N TYR A 95 7.92 -9.70 3.35
CA TYR A 95 8.00 -10.29 2.03
C TYR A 95 9.22 -9.72 1.33
N VAL A 96 10.01 -10.59 0.72
CA VAL A 96 11.22 -10.16 -0.01
C VAL A 96 11.14 -10.70 -1.42
N LEU A 97 11.11 -9.78 -2.37
CA LEU A 97 11.12 -10.03 -3.80
C LEU A 97 12.48 -9.62 -4.36
N VAL A 98 12.98 -10.40 -5.31
CA VAL A 98 14.27 -10.18 -5.97
C VAL A 98 14.01 -10.09 -7.47
N LEU A 99 14.46 -9.01 -8.08
CA LEU A 99 14.59 -8.89 -9.53
C LEU A 99 16.06 -9.20 -9.89
N GLY A 100 16.27 -10.34 -10.53
CA GLY A 100 17.60 -10.79 -10.98
C GLY A 100 18.08 -10.04 -12.23
N PRO A 101 19.39 -10.12 -12.54
CA PRO A 101 19.96 -9.42 -13.69
C PRO A 101 19.50 -9.98 -15.04
N ASP A 102 18.97 -11.20 -15.06
CA ASP A 102 18.31 -11.83 -16.20
C ASP A 102 16.83 -11.44 -16.35
N GLY A 103 16.31 -10.60 -15.44
CA GLY A 103 14.91 -10.17 -15.41
C GLY A 103 13.98 -11.18 -14.73
N SER A 104 14.51 -12.21 -14.08
CA SER A 104 13.73 -13.11 -13.22
C SER A 104 13.16 -12.36 -12.02
N LEU A 105 11.95 -12.74 -11.58
CA LEU A 105 11.33 -12.19 -10.38
C LEU A 105 11.01 -13.33 -9.42
N VAL A 106 11.62 -13.30 -8.24
CA VAL A 106 11.53 -14.39 -7.26
C VAL A 106 11.16 -13.83 -5.89
N ARG A 107 10.18 -14.43 -5.23
CA ARG A 107 9.92 -14.18 -3.81
C ARG A 107 10.74 -15.15 -2.97
N VAL A 108 11.74 -14.60 -2.28
CA VAL A 108 12.64 -15.37 -1.41
C VAL A 108 12.18 -15.45 0.04
N VAL A 109 11.28 -14.57 0.49
CA VAL A 109 10.63 -14.66 1.82
C VAL A 109 9.15 -14.32 1.72
N PRO A 110 8.24 -15.10 2.35
CA PRO A 110 8.50 -16.43 2.90
C PRO A 110 8.74 -17.46 1.78
N ASN A 111 9.41 -18.56 2.14
CA ASN A 111 9.71 -19.67 1.24
C ASN A 111 9.49 -21.01 1.99
N SER A 112 9.64 -22.15 1.31
CA SER A 112 9.34 -23.45 1.94
C SER A 112 10.34 -23.87 3.02
N ALA A 113 11.58 -23.37 2.98
CA ALA A 113 12.63 -23.58 3.99
C ALA A 113 12.55 -22.59 5.18
N ALA A 114 11.95 -21.41 4.97
CA ALA A 114 11.83 -20.32 5.93
C ALA A 114 10.42 -19.72 5.86
N LYS A 115 9.47 -20.38 6.55
CA LYS A 115 8.06 -19.98 6.58
C LYS A 115 7.78 -18.82 7.53
N ALA A 116 8.58 -18.66 8.59
CA ALA A 116 8.42 -17.59 9.56
C ALA A 116 8.85 -16.26 8.96
N ASN A 117 7.92 -15.32 8.85
CA ASN A 117 8.17 -14.01 8.26
C ASN A 117 7.62 -12.85 9.11
N ARG A 118 7.33 -13.08 10.40
CA ARG A 118 6.80 -12.03 11.27
C ARG A 118 7.91 -11.13 11.81
N ILE A 119 7.66 -9.83 11.84
CA ILE A 119 8.51 -8.81 12.46
C ILE A 119 7.72 -8.04 13.51
N THR A 120 8.39 -7.66 14.59
CA THR A 120 7.83 -6.83 15.67
C THR A 120 8.34 -5.40 15.53
N ALA A 121 7.50 -4.40 15.81
CA ALA A 121 7.84 -2.99 15.75
C ALA A 121 9.12 -2.70 16.55
N GLY A 122 10.04 -1.94 15.95
CA GLY A 122 11.31 -1.55 16.55
C GLY A 122 12.34 -2.68 16.71
N GLN A 123 12.00 -3.92 16.37
CA GLN A 123 12.94 -5.05 16.40
C GLN A 123 13.65 -5.22 15.06
N THR A 124 14.89 -5.71 15.13
CA THR A 124 15.68 -6.04 13.94
C THR A 124 15.52 -7.50 13.58
N LEU A 125 14.99 -7.76 12.39
CA LEU A 125 14.95 -9.10 11.80
C LEU A 125 16.16 -9.29 10.89
N THR A 126 16.95 -10.34 11.13
CA THR A 126 18.05 -10.73 10.23
C THR A 126 17.57 -11.75 9.22
N LEU A 127 17.84 -11.50 7.93
CA LEU A 127 17.44 -12.35 6.82
C LEU A 127 18.65 -12.65 5.90
N PRO A 128 18.68 -13.84 5.27
CA PRO A 128 17.86 -15.02 5.57
C PRO A 128 18.11 -15.55 7.00
N PRO A 129 17.20 -16.35 7.57
CA PRO A 129 17.40 -16.91 8.90
C PRO A 129 18.55 -17.93 8.89
N ALA A 130 19.25 -18.07 10.02
CA ALA A 130 20.49 -18.84 10.10
C ALA A 130 20.33 -20.34 9.74
N ASN A 131 19.14 -20.90 9.91
CA ASN A 131 18.81 -22.28 9.57
C ASN A 131 18.42 -22.48 8.10
N ALA A 132 18.27 -21.41 7.31
CA ALA A 132 17.98 -21.46 5.88
C ALA A 132 18.76 -20.33 5.16
N PRO A 133 20.10 -20.43 5.09
CA PRO A 133 20.92 -19.45 4.39
C PRO A 133 20.62 -19.43 2.89
N LEU A 134 20.80 -18.28 2.25
CA LEU A 134 20.72 -18.14 0.80
C LEU A 134 22.14 -17.99 0.24
N GLU A 135 22.55 -18.98 -0.54
CA GLU A 135 23.84 -18.95 -1.24
C GLU A 135 23.77 -17.97 -2.41
N THR A 136 24.86 -17.25 -2.64
CA THR A 136 25.01 -16.45 -3.86
C THR A 136 25.24 -17.38 -5.05
N ALA A 137 24.34 -17.31 -6.03
CA ALA A 137 24.33 -18.16 -7.21
C ALA A 137 24.42 -17.34 -8.50
N GLU A 138 24.61 -18.01 -9.63
CA GLU A 138 24.47 -17.39 -10.95
C GLU A 138 23.02 -16.95 -11.22
N PRO A 139 22.78 -15.96 -12.11
CA PRO A 139 23.78 -15.20 -12.91
C PRO A 139 24.45 -14.06 -12.15
N THR A 140 25.67 -13.70 -12.56
CA THR A 140 26.35 -12.48 -12.08
C THR A 140 25.65 -11.22 -12.58
N GLY A 141 25.70 -10.16 -11.78
CA GLY A 141 25.14 -8.87 -12.09
C GLY A 141 24.37 -8.29 -10.91
N ARG A 142 23.67 -7.19 -11.18
CA ARG A 142 22.86 -6.48 -10.18
C ARG A 142 21.58 -7.24 -9.87
N GLU A 143 21.42 -7.58 -8.60
CA GLU A 143 20.16 -8.02 -8.00
C GLU A 143 19.49 -6.85 -7.26
N ASP A 144 18.18 -6.74 -7.45
CA ASP A 144 17.38 -5.68 -6.86
C ASP A 144 16.35 -6.27 -5.91
N PHE A 145 16.42 -5.88 -4.64
CA PHE A 145 15.60 -6.45 -3.58
C PHE A 145 14.54 -5.45 -3.16
N LEU A 146 13.27 -5.87 -3.22
CA LEU A 146 12.15 -5.16 -2.63
C LEU A 146 11.71 -5.91 -1.37
N VAL A 147 11.78 -5.21 -0.23
CA VAL A 147 11.29 -5.66 1.06
C VAL A 147 9.96 -4.97 1.33
N VAL A 148 8.90 -5.74 1.54
CA VAL A 148 7.58 -5.25 1.93
C VAL A 148 7.25 -5.78 3.32
N VAL A 149 6.80 -4.91 4.22
CA VAL A 149 6.26 -5.28 5.52
C VAL A 149 4.80 -4.88 5.55
N SER A 150 3.89 -5.87 5.55
CA SER A 150 2.45 -5.62 5.59
C SER A 150 1.89 -5.82 7.00
N ALA A 151 0.87 -5.05 7.36
CA ALA A 151 0.19 -5.20 8.65
C ALA A 151 -0.48 -6.58 8.80
N GLN A 152 -1.02 -7.10 7.68
CA GLN A 152 -1.74 -8.37 7.61
C GLN A 152 -1.04 -9.34 6.65
N PRO A 153 -1.20 -10.67 6.81
CA PRO A 153 -0.62 -11.64 5.87
C PRO A 153 -1.12 -11.41 4.44
N ARG A 154 -0.21 -11.52 3.47
CA ARG A 154 -0.45 -11.40 2.03
C ARG A 154 -0.33 -12.75 1.33
N GLN A 155 -1.19 -12.94 0.33
CA GLN A 155 -1.20 -14.05 -0.62
C GLN A 155 -0.74 -13.57 -1.99
N PHE A 156 -0.10 -14.47 -2.73
CA PHE A 156 0.49 -14.22 -4.05
C PHE A 156 0.00 -15.23 -5.10
N ASP A 157 -0.93 -16.11 -4.73
CA ASP A 157 -1.39 -17.24 -5.55
C ASP A 157 -2.02 -16.79 -6.88
N GLY A 158 -2.67 -15.62 -6.87
CA GLY A 158 -3.23 -15.01 -8.08
C GLY A 158 -2.21 -14.41 -9.05
N LEU A 159 -0.91 -14.52 -8.76
CA LEU A 159 0.16 -13.97 -9.61
C LEU A 159 0.79 -15.02 -10.54
N GLY A 160 0.23 -16.23 -10.60
CA GLY A 160 0.69 -17.27 -11.52
C GLY A 160 2.12 -17.75 -11.24
N GLY A 161 2.56 -17.66 -9.98
CA GLY A 161 3.88 -18.12 -9.58
C GLY A 161 3.96 -19.63 -9.46
N SER A 162 5.18 -20.16 -9.56
CA SER A 162 5.50 -21.57 -9.35
C SER A 162 6.59 -21.72 -8.30
N GLU A 163 6.48 -22.73 -7.43
CA GLU A 163 7.54 -23.04 -6.49
C GLU A 163 8.73 -23.71 -7.21
N GLN A 164 9.93 -23.18 -7.01
CA GLN A 164 11.19 -23.69 -7.53
C GLN A 164 12.28 -23.55 -6.47
N ASP A 165 12.98 -24.65 -6.16
CA ASP A 165 14.09 -24.67 -5.19
C ASP A 165 13.77 -23.95 -3.87
N THR A 166 12.55 -24.16 -3.35
CA THR A 166 11.93 -23.55 -2.16
C THR A 166 11.33 -22.16 -2.33
N PHE A 167 11.71 -21.41 -3.35
CA PHE A 167 11.24 -20.05 -3.61
C PHE A 167 10.01 -20.02 -4.51
N LEU A 168 9.28 -18.90 -4.50
CA LEU A 168 8.18 -18.66 -5.43
C LEU A 168 8.69 -17.82 -6.61
N THR A 169 8.85 -18.42 -7.77
CA THR A 169 9.18 -17.72 -9.02
C THR A 169 7.90 -17.14 -9.61
N LEU A 170 7.89 -15.83 -9.84
CA LEU A 170 6.77 -15.10 -10.43
C LEU A 170 7.01 -14.88 -11.93
N PRO A 171 5.95 -14.84 -12.75
CA PRO A 171 6.08 -14.47 -14.15
C PRO A 171 6.55 -13.01 -14.26
N THR A 172 7.14 -12.65 -15.40
CA THR A 172 7.53 -11.29 -15.74
C THR A 172 7.03 -10.89 -17.14
N GLY A 173 7.33 -9.67 -17.57
CA GLY A 173 6.96 -9.18 -18.90
C GLY A 173 5.44 -9.20 -19.17
N PRO A 174 4.99 -9.60 -20.37
CA PRO A 174 3.58 -9.57 -20.75
C PRO A 174 2.66 -10.41 -19.86
N ALA A 175 3.15 -11.53 -19.31
CA ALA A 175 2.36 -12.40 -18.45
C ALA A 175 1.99 -11.69 -17.14
N LEU A 176 2.97 -11.11 -16.46
CA LEU A 176 2.73 -10.34 -15.24
C LEU A 176 1.93 -9.05 -15.52
N ALA A 177 2.19 -8.38 -16.65
CA ALA A 177 1.42 -7.20 -17.05
C ALA A 177 -0.08 -7.51 -17.19
N ARG A 178 -0.43 -8.66 -17.79
CA ARG A 178 -1.82 -9.10 -17.92
C ARG A 178 -2.45 -9.38 -16.56
N LEU A 179 -1.73 -10.04 -15.65
CA LEU A 179 -2.21 -10.30 -14.29
C LEU A 179 -2.41 -9.01 -13.49
N ALA A 180 -1.51 -8.04 -13.65
CA ALA A 180 -1.62 -6.72 -13.04
C ALA A 180 -2.85 -5.94 -13.55
N ALA A 181 -3.19 -6.09 -14.83
CA ALA A 181 -4.35 -5.44 -15.45
C ALA A 181 -5.69 -6.12 -15.13
N GLN A 182 -5.70 -7.36 -14.62
CA GLN A 182 -6.94 -8.05 -14.27
C GLN A 182 -7.64 -7.40 -13.07
N PRO A 183 -8.99 -7.32 -13.09
CA PRO A 183 -9.75 -6.92 -11.91
C PRO A 183 -9.49 -7.86 -10.74
N ALA A 184 -9.02 -7.32 -9.63
CA ALA A 184 -8.84 -8.03 -8.37
C ALA A 184 -8.94 -7.03 -7.21
N PRO A 185 -9.28 -7.49 -5.99
CA PRO A 185 -9.19 -6.63 -4.82
C PRO A 185 -7.71 -6.34 -4.59
N ARG A 186 -7.21 -5.21 -5.11
CA ARG A 186 -5.83 -4.74 -4.97
C ARG A 186 -5.83 -3.24 -4.70
N GLN A 187 -4.91 -2.80 -3.85
CA GLN A 187 -4.56 -1.39 -3.71
C GLN A 187 -3.08 -1.24 -4.07
N GLY A 188 -2.80 -0.44 -5.10
CA GLY A 188 -1.43 -0.23 -5.59
C GLY A 188 -0.92 -1.34 -6.51
N SER A 189 0.37 -1.65 -6.40
CA SER A 189 1.06 -2.62 -7.27
C SER A 189 0.57 -4.05 -7.04
N VAL A 190 0.62 -4.85 -8.11
CA VAL A 190 0.39 -6.30 -8.04
C VAL A 190 1.39 -7.02 -7.11
N LEU A 191 2.58 -6.45 -6.92
CA LEU A 191 3.69 -7.06 -6.18
C LEU A 191 3.55 -6.97 -4.65
N THR A 192 2.57 -6.23 -4.12
CA THR A 192 2.29 -6.26 -2.67
C THR A 192 1.47 -7.48 -2.25
N GLY A 193 0.96 -8.26 -3.20
CA GLY A 193 0.02 -9.33 -2.94
C GLY A 193 -1.32 -8.82 -2.38
N VAL A 194 -2.22 -9.76 -2.11
CA VAL A 194 -3.56 -9.50 -1.58
C VAL A 194 -3.67 -9.95 -0.13
N PRO A 195 -4.32 -9.20 0.78
CA PRO A 195 -4.54 -9.64 2.16
C PRO A 195 -5.28 -10.98 2.22
N ALA A 196 -4.77 -11.90 3.04
CA ALA A 196 -5.26 -13.26 3.21
C ALA A 196 -6.52 -13.31 4.09
N GLY A 197 -7.61 -12.68 3.64
CA GLY A 197 -8.84 -12.54 4.43
C GLY A 197 -8.66 -11.56 5.58
N CYS A 198 -9.13 -10.32 5.38
CA CYS A 198 -9.00 -9.28 6.37
C CYS A 198 -10.20 -8.34 6.34
N THR A 199 -10.63 -7.91 7.53
CA THR A 199 -11.76 -6.98 7.75
C THR A 199 -11.37 -5.72 8.51
N ALA A 200 -10.10 -5.59 8.91
CA ALA A 200 -9.58 -4.43 9.62
C ALA A 200 -9.35 -3.22 8.69
N ALA A 201 -9.24 -2.02 9.25
CA ALA A 201 -8.98 -0.81 8.45
C ALA A 201 -7.59 -0.83 7.80
N ASP A 202 -6.62 -1.50 8.41
CA ASP A 202 -5.23 -1.58 7.99
C ASP A 202 -4.92 -2.80 7.11
N CYS A 203 -5.92 -3.48 6.54
CA CYS A 203 -5.71 -4.67 5.71
C CYS A 203 -4.71 -4.43 4.58
N TRP A 204 -4.78 -3.25 3.97
CA TRP A 204 -3.95 -2.87 2.85
C TRP A 204 -2.69 -2.12 3.27
N ASP A 205 -2.50 -1.85 4.56
CA ASP A 205 -1.34 -1.12 5.03
C ASP A 205 -0.05 -1.91 4.83
N TYR A 206 0.97 -1.19 4.38
CA TYR A 206 2.33 -1.70 4.30
C TYR A 206 3.35 -0.57 4.30
N GLY A 207 4.55 -0.91 4.74
CA GLY A 207 5.77 -0.16 4.44
C GLY A 207 6.67 -0.98 3.52
N ALA A 208 7.62 -0.33 2.85
CA ALA A 208 8.58 -1.03 2.03
C ALA A 208 9.95 -0.35 2.01
N ALA A 209 10.98 -1.10 1.62
CA ALA A 209 12.32 -0.61 1.39
C ALA A 209 12.94 -1.37 0.22
N ARG A 210 13.92 -0.76 -0.43
CA ARG A 210 14.64 -1.34 -1.56
C ARG A 210 16.14 -1.26 -1.32
N PHE A 211 16.88 -2.28 -1.74
CA PHE A 211 18.33 -2.27 -1.76
C PHE A 211 18.84 -3.13 -2.90
N GLU A 212 20.13 -2.98 -3.21
CA GLU A 212 20.76 -3.63 -4.34
C GLU A 212 22.02 -4.36 -3.89
N VAL A 213 22.34 -5.44 -4.60
CA VAL A 213 23.56 -6.21 -4.41
C VAL A 213 24.12 -6.58 -5.77
N GLU A 214 25.43 -6.48 -5.93
CA GLU A 214 26.15 -6.91 -7.13
C GLU A 214 26.74 -8.31 -6.94
N VAL A 215 26.25 -9.28 -7.71
CA VAL A 215 26.78 -10.64 -7.72
C VAL A 215 27.96 -10.74 -8.68
N ILE A 216 29.10 -11.18 -8.18
CA ILE A 216 30.37 -11.31 -8.92
C ILE A 216 30.95 -12.73 -8.81
N ARG A 217 31.90 -13.06 -9.69
CA ARG A 217 32.69 -14.30 -9.59
C ARG A 217 33.78 -14.20 -8.53
#